data_AF-A0A5M4D1G6-F1
#
_entry.id   AF-A0A5M4D1G6-F1
#
_cell.length_a   1.000
_cell.length_b   1.000
_cell.length_c   1.000
_cell.angle_alpha   90.00
_cell.angle_beta   90.00
_cell.angle_gamma   90.00
#
_symmetry.space_group_name_H-M   'P 1'
#
loop_
_entity.id
_entity.type
_entity.pdbx_description
1 polymer ?
#
loop_
_entity_poly.entity_id
_entity_poly.type
_entity_poly.pdbx_seq_one_letter_code
_entity_poly.pdbx_strand_id
1 'polypeptide(L)'
;MWVVLVCCAPVEVELPNVSRRTSEAITVASTGRARAMRADCLWTSASPPTVKKPMTPRIPRATRAMKAKAHPAARGEDRLGMGAGPSGSVFGGQRRRCGARRTHRPPLSGGLSHVPTERRPGHALPFGLGQGVAPIPGRGAARYDVDVKHPANHFFEHTPDTLAEWCLSAGMPRYRARQIMEWVYRHGVADANEMSNLAVTDRQALLSDMTFLSGTTMAHRVATDGTQKLLIEWDDGDGVQHDPREADLSVTETARLPLNGAPGGDSTRQVECVIIPAADAERKTACVSSQVGCPVGCKFCASGMGGLDSNLSAGRIVEQVWRLSRLPDVGRITNVVFMGMGEPLANFQAVVHAVRTIAAEWGMGISARKITISTVGMHQAIEKLGEELDLPVTLALSLHAPNDELRRQLIPWAEFTTIPQLLTACDKWFQKTGREITLEYILLGGVNDRPEHALQLVSVARSLRANVNLIRYNEVDGLPFKRPRDADVLAFQKALRDHGINSHLRASRGRDIAAACGQLRHEKNAAQAR
;
A
#
# COMPACT_ATOMS: atom_id res chain seq x y z
N MET A 1 11.05 14.90 -46.65
CA MET A 1 10.75 16.29 -47.09
C MET A 1 10.22 17.02 -45.86
N TRP A 2 10.78 18.19 -45.53
CA TRP A 2 10.48 19.00 -44.32
C TRP A 2 10.81 18.36 -42.96
N VAL A 3 12.08 18.53 -42.60
CA VAL A 3 12.58 18.55 -41.23
C VAL A 3 12.38 19.97 -40.68
N VAL A 4 11.88 20.09 -39.45
CA VAL A 4 11.97 21.30 -38.59
C VAL A 4 12.23 20.77 -37.17
N LEU A 5 13.48 20.64 -36.73
CA LEU A 5 14.32 21.69 -36.15
C LEU A 5 13.73 22.29 -34.87
N VAL A 6 14.19 21.80 -33.72
CA VAL A 6 14.11 22.50 -32.42
C VAL A 6 15.55 22.74 -31.97
N CYS A 7 15.87 23.99 -31.66
CA CYS A 7 17.24 24.41 -31.37
C CYS A 7 17.70 23.94 -29.99
N CYS A 8 18.90 23.34 -29.93
CA CYS A 8 19.74 23.40 -28.74
C CYS A 8 20.72 24.57 -28.91
N ALA A 9 20.68 25.55 -28.00
CA ALA A 9 21.71 26.57 -27.93
C ALA A 9 22.93 26.03 -27.15
N PRO A 10 24.16 26.13 -27.69
CA PRO A 10 25.36 25.89 -26.91
C PRO A 10 25.66 27.12 -26.04
N VAL A 11 26.06 26.88 -24.78
CA VAL A 11 26.66 27.92 -23.93
C VAL A 11 28.15 27.94 -24.25
N GLU A 12 28.63 29.04 -24.83
CA GLU A 12 30.06 29.31 -24.96
C GLU A 12 30.64 29.64 -23.59
N VAL A 13 31.77 29.01 -23.25
CA VAL A 13 32.61 29.39 -22.11
C VAL A 13 33.96 29.77 -22.67
N GLU A 14 34.28 31.07 -22.61
CA GLU A 14 35.58 31.59 -23.03
C GLU A 14 36.69 31.06 -22.11
N LEU A 15 37.80 30.61 -22.70
CA LEU A 15 39.06 30.36 -22.01
C LEU A 15 40.11 31.34 -22.53
N PRO A 16 40.78 32.11 -21.66
CA PRO A 16 41.88 32.98 -22.08
C PRO A 16 43.12 32.16 -22.46
N ASN A 17 43.88 32.68 -23.41
CA ASN A 17 44.99 32.00 -24.10
C ASN A 17 46.37 32.45 -23.56
N VAL A 18 47.45 31.82 -24.05
CA VAL A 18 48.89 32.09 -23.77
C VAL A 18 49.35 31.50 -22.41
N SER A 19 50.45 30.72 -22.31
CA SER A 19 51.73 30.81 -23.03
C SER A 19 52.36 29.47 -23.47
N ARG A 20 53.25 29.55 -24.47
CA ARG A 20 54.08 28.45 -25.00
C ARG A 20 55.22 28.07 -24.06
N ARG A 21 55.60 26.78 -24.01
CA ARG A 21 57.02 26.33 -23.99
C ARG A 21 57.18 24.84 -24.32
N THR A 22 58.18 24.54 -25.16
CA THR A 22 59.03 23.33 -25.24
C THR A 22 58.39 21.97 -24.85
N SER A 23 58.06 21.07 -25.78
CA SER A 23 58.98 20.21 -26.57
C SER A 23 59.75 19.17 -25.73
N GLU A 24 59.26 17.92 -25.74
CA GLU A 24 60.13 16.74 -25.72
C GLU A 24 59.38 15.54 -26.32
N ALA A 25 60.08 14.76 -27.13
CA ALA A 25 59.56 13.57 -27.80
C ALA A 25 60.40 12.36 -27.37
N ILE A 26 59.75 11.27 -26.99
CA ILE A 26 60.41 9.99 -26.74
C ILE A 26 59.68 8.90 -27.53
N THR A 27 60.43 8.21 -28.39
CA THR A 27 59.96 7.13 -29.25
C THR A 27 60.82 5.89 -29.03
N VAL A 28 60.29 4.86 -28.37
CA VAL A 28 60.83 3.47 -28.35
C VAL A 28 59.61 2.54 -28.18
N ALA A 29 59.05 1.94 -29.23
CA ALA A 29 59.47 0.72 -29.94
C ALA A 29 59.01 -0.61 -29.29
N SER A 30 58.35 -1.41 -30.15
CA SER A 30 57.89 -2.82 -30.06
C SER A 30 58.85 -3.81 -29.33
N THR A 31 58.40 -4.95 -28.77
CA THR A 31 57.93 -6.17 -29.52
C THR A 31 57.40 -7.31 -28.61
N GLY A 32 56.61 -8.24 -29.16
CA GLY A 32 56.33 -9.60 -28.62
C GLY A 32 54.83 -9.95 -28.57
N ARG A 33 54.22 -10.66 -29.55
CA ARG A 33 54.18 -12.13 -29.75
C ARG A 33 53.89 -12.94 -28.48
N ALA A 34 53.02 -13.96 -28.44
CA ALA A 34 51.95 -14.44 -29.33
C ALA A 34 51.18 -15.57 -28.60
N ARG A 35 49.88 -15.78 -28.90
CA ARG A 35 49.35 -17.05 -29.46
C ARG A 35 47.82 -16.99 -29.60
N ALA A 36 47.32 -17.49 -30.72
CA ALA A 36 45.91 -17.79 -30.91
C ALA A 36 45.62 -19.24 -30.50
N MET A 37 44.42 -19.47 -29.96
CA MET A 37 43.76 -20.78 -30.01
C MET A 37 42.46 -20.60 -30.79
N ARG A 38 42.28 -21.39 -31.85
CA ARG A 38 40.99 -21.59 -32.50
C ARG A 38 40.33 -22.81 -31.87
N ALA A 39 39.02 -22.74 -31.69
CA ALA A 39 38.14 -23.89 -31.65
C ALA A 39 36.88 -23.51 -32.43
N ASP A 40 36.51 -24.34 -33.41
CA ASP A 40 35.41 -24.06 -34.32
C ASP A 40 34.04 -24.32 -33.67
N CYS A 41 33.06 -23.49 -34.01
CA CYS A 41 31.65 -23.86 -33.91
C CYS A 41 30.89 -23.28 -35.10
N LEU A 42 30.50 -24.17 -36.01
CA LEU A 42 29.52 -23.88 -37.06
C LEU A 42 28.17 -23.58 -36.41
N TRP A 43 27.45 -22.55 -36.87
CA TRP A 43 26.02 -22.69 -37.16
C TRP A 43 25.55 -21.68 -38.20
N THR A 44 24.62 -22.16 -39.01
CA THR A 44 24.10 -21.63 -40.27
C THR A 44 23.57 -20.19 -40.25
N SER A 45 23.83 -19.48 -41.35
CA SER A 45 23.21 -18.21 -41.71
C SER A 45 21.70 -18.30 -41.93
N ALA A 46 20.94 -17.37 -41.35
CA ALA A 46 19.56 -17.06 -41.74
C ALA A 46 19.44 -15.56 -42.05
N SER A 47 18.96 -15.21 -43.25
CA SER A 47 18.85 -13.82 -43.70
C SER A 47 17.65 -13.09 -43.07
N PRO A 48 17.75 -11.78 -42.80
CA PRO A 48 16.65 -10.99 -42.24
C PRO A 48 15.58 -10.67 -43.29
N PRO A 49 14.27 -10.78 -42.96
CA PRO A 49 13.20 -10.36 -43.86
C PRO A 49 13.07 -8.84 -43.94
N THR A 50 12.94 -8.38 -45.18
CA THR A 50 12.88 -7.01 -45.69
C THR A 50 11.90 -6.04 -45.01
N VAL A 51 12.35 -4.78 -44.91
CA VAL A 51 11.56 -3.60 -44.56
C VAL A 51 10.45 -3.35 -45.59
N LYS A 52 9.19 -3.18 -45.15
CA LYS A 52 8.08 -2.69 -46.00
C LYS A 52 7.90 -1.17 -45.84
N LYS A 53 7.69 -0.48 -46.97
CA LYS A 53 7.47 0.97 -47.05
C LYS A 53 6.09 1.38 -46.48
N PRO A 54 5.94 2.60 -45.91
CA PRO A 54 4.65 3.11 -45.45
C PRO A 54 3.73 3.51 -46.62
N MET A 55 2.42 3.26 -46.47
CA MET A 55 1.38 3.73 -47.38
C MET A 55 0.91 5.14 -46.99
N THR A 56 0.68 6.00 -47.99
CA THR A 56 0.07 7.33 -47.84
C THR A 56 -1.48 7.26 -47.81
N PRO A 57 -2.15 8.22 -47.14
CA PRO A 57 -3.61 8.18 -46.97
C PRO A 57 -4.37 8.69 -48.21
N ARG A 58 -5.57 8.16 -48.44
CA ARG A 58 -6.55 8.70 -49.41
C ARG A 58 -7.51 9.67 -48.72
N ILE A 59 -7.73 10.82 -49.36
CA ILE A 59 -8.68 11.88 -48.98
C ILE A 59 -9.94 11.76 -49.85
N PRO A 60 -11.13 12.08 -49.31
CA PRO A 60 -12.21 12.69 -50.08
C PRO A 60 -12.52 14.13 -49.60
N ARG A 61 -12.43 15.10 -50.52
CA ARG A 61 -13.20 16.36 -50.48
C ARG A 61 -14.58 16.07 -51.12
N ALA A 62 -15.68 16.82 -50.96
CA ALA A 62 -16.00 18.10 -50.29
C ALA A 62 -17.46 17.98 -49.72
N THR A 63 -18.23 18.98 -49.25
CA THR A 63 -18.22 20.45 -49.41
C THR A 63 -19.08 21.12 -48.31
N ARG A 64 -18.57 22.20 -47.70
CA ARG A 64 -19.23 23.51 -47.47
C ARG A 64 -20.71 23.59 -47.01
N ALA A 65 -20.93 24.10 -45.79
CA ALA A 65 -21.78 25.29 -45.55
C ALA A 65 -21.54 25.90 -44.16
N MET A 66 -21.46 27.24 -44.08
CA MET A 66 -21.42 28.01 -42.83
C MET A 66 -22.84 28.30 -42.32
N LYS A 67 -23.01 28.45 -41.00
CA LYS A 67 -23.65 29.65 -40.40
C LYS A 67 -23.42 29.72 -38.89
N ALA A 68 -23.13 30.93 -38.41
CA ALA A 68 -23.05 31.29 -37.00
C ALA A 68 -24.28 32.12 -36.58
N LYS A 69 -24.29 32.58 -35.31
CA LYS A 69 -25.36 33.28 -34.55
C LYS A 69 -26.32 32.34 -33.80
N ALA A 70 -26.83 32.66 -32.61
CA ALA A 70 -26.43 33.65 -31.59
C ALA A 70 -27.21 33.34 -30.28
N HIS A 71 -26.81 33.91 -29.14
CA HIS A 71 -27.68 34.01 -27.96
C HIS A 71 -28.95 34.83 -28.26
N PRO A 72 -30.03 34.62 -27.49
CA PRO A 72 -30.26 35.54 -26.36
C PRO A 72 -30.63 34.84 -25.05
N ALA A 73 -30.48 35.57 -23.95
CA ALA A 73 -31.13 35.30 -22.67
C ALA A 73 -32.29 36.31 -22.48
N ALA A 74 -33.36 35.92 -21.78
CA ALA A 74 -34.13 36.77 -20.84
C ALA A 74 -35.46 36.13 -20.40
N ARG A 75 -35.68 36.15 -19.07
CA ARG A 75 -36.94 36.47 -18.32
C ARG A 75 -38.26 35.76 -18.64
N GLY A 76 -39.05 35.52 -17.59
CA GLY A 76 -40.49 35.26 -17.68
C GLY A 76 -41.02 34.53 -16.44
N GLU A 77 -41.85 35.20 -15.64
CA GLU A 77 -42.46 34.67 -14.41
C GLU A 77 -43.79 33.93 -14.67
N ASP A 78 -44.32 33.27 -13.64
CA ASP A 78 -45.76 33.25 -13.29
C ASP A 78 -46.83 32.79 -14.31
N ARG A 79 -47.36 31.56 -14.14
CA ARG A 79 -48.64 31.31 -13.40
C ARG A 79 -49.22 29.90 -13.54
N LEU A 80 -49.74 29.43 -12.38
CA LEU A 80 -50.95 28.64 -12.13
C LEU A 80 -51.82 28.17 -13.32
N GLY A 81 -52.20 26.88 -13.31
CA GLY A 81 -53.29 26.34 -14.12
C GLY A 81 -53.66 24.89 -13.76
N MET A 82 -54.75 24.69 -13.02
CA MET A 82 -55.29 23.36 -12.70
C MET A 82 -56.04 22.75 -13.91
N GLY A 83 -56.06 21.43 -14.05
CA GLY A 83 -56.88 20.72 -15.05
C GLY A 83 -56.97 19.23 -14.76
N ALA A 84 -58.19 18.69 -14.65
CA ALA A 84 -58.46 17.31 -14.24
C ALA A 84 -58.43 16.30 -15.42
N GLY A 85 -58.51 15.00 -15.10
CA GLY A 85 -58.80 13.92 -16.08
C GLY A 85 -60.26 13.96 -16.59
N PRO A 86 -60.81 12.89 -17.23
CA PRO A 86 -60.63 11.48 -16.82
C PRO A 86 -60.60 10.40 -17.95
N SER A 87 -60.44 9.13 -17.52
CA SER A 87 -61.06 7.87 -18.03
C SER A 87 -61.09 7.49 -19.53
N GLY A 88 -60.81 6.21 -19.86
CA GLY A 88 -61.34 5.60 -21.09
C GLY A 88 -60.65 4.34 -21.66
N SER A 89 -60.82 3.20 -20.98
CA SER A 89 -60.63 1.78 -21.36
C SER A 89 -60.67 1.31 -22.84
N VAL A 90 -60.25 0.05 -23.12
CA VAL A 90 -60.70 -0.71 -24.33
C VAL A 90 -59.75 -1.75 -25.01
N PHE A 91 -59.59 -2.97 -24.47
CA PHE A 91 -59.21 -4.25 -25.15
C PHE A 91 -57.81 -4.36 -25.82
N GLY A 92 -57.22 -5.56 -26.00
CA GLY A 92 -57.62 -6.92 -25.63
C GLY A 92 -56.40 -7.85 -25.57
N GLY A 93 -56.51 -9.03 -24.95
CA GLY A 93 -55.34 -9.88 -24.63
C GLY A 93 -55.32 -11.25 -25.31
N GLN A 94 -54.27 -12.03 -25.07
CA GLN A 94 -54.33 -13.49 -25.09
C GLN A 94 -53.21 -14.11 -24.24
N ARG A 95 -53.54 -15.19 -23.51
CA ARG A 95 -52.59 -15.97 -22.70
C ARG A 95 -51.95 -17.08 -23.54
N ARG A 96 -50.68 -17.40 -23.29
CA ARG A 96 -50.19 -18.79 -23.39
C ARG A 96 -49.22 -19.15 -22.25
N ARG A 97 -49.52 -20.24 -21.55
CA ARG A 97 -48.58 -21.02 -20.73
C ARG A 97 -47.96 -22.10 -21.62
N CYS A 98 -46.69 -22.44 -21.36
CA CYS A 98 -46.06 -23.76 -21.44
C CYS A 98 -44.60 -23.58 -20.96
N GLY A 99 -43.91 -24.53 -20.33
CA GLY A 99 -44.26 -25.92 -20.04
C GLY A 99 -42.98 -26.77 -20.10
N ALA A 100 -42.46 -27.23 -18.97
CA ALA A 100 -41.19 -27.96 -18.92
C ALA A 100 -41.29 -29.36 -19.53
N ARG A 101 -40.19 -29.87 -20.13
CA ARG A 101 -39.96 -31.32 -20.33
C ARG A 101 -38.47 -31.65 -20.49
N ARG A 102 -38.08 -32.80 -19.94
CA ARG A 102 -36.76 -33.45 -20.07
C ARG A 102 -36.66 -34.20 -21.40
N THR A 103 -35.43 -34.41 -21.89
CA THR A 103 -35.10 -35.51 -22.82
C THR A 103 -33.74 -36.15 -22.45
N HIS A 104 -33.67 -37.50 -22.51
CA HIS A 104 -32.47 -38.32 -22.32
C HIS A 104 -31.95 -38.83 -23.67
N ARG A 105 -30.62 -39.02 -23.82
CA ARG A 105 -29.88 -40.11 -24.55
C ARG A 105 -28.40 -39.71 -24.77
N PRO A 106 -27.47 -40.63 -25.16
CA PRO A 106 -26.95 -41.78 -24.41
C PRO A 106 -25.38 -41.74 -24.34
N PRO A 107 -24.67 -42.70 -23.71
CA PRO A 107 -23.20 -42.67 -23.63
C PRO A 107 -22.50 -43.35 -24.83
N LEU A 108 -21.24 -42.98 -25.07
CA LEU A 108 -20.31 -43.67 -25.98
C LEU A 108 -19.17 -44.36 -25.20
N SER A 109 -18.65 -45.44 -25.76
CA SER A 109 -17.75 -46.41 -25.13
C SER A 109 -16.34 -46.44 -25.73
N GLY A 110 -15.38 -46.91 -24.94
CA GLY A 110 -13.98 -47.17 -25.33
C GLY A 110 -12.97 -46.49 -24.39
N GLY A 111 -12.06 -47.16 -23.68
CA GLY A 111 -11.79 -48.61 -23.57
C GLY A 111 -10.32 -48.93 -23.82
N LEU A 112 -9.52 -49.11 -22.75
CA LEU A 112 -8.15 -49.65 -22.81
C LEU A 112 -7.78 -50.41 -21.51
N SER A 113 -7.52 -51.71 -21.67
CA SER A 113 -6.47 -52.54 -21.04
C SER A 113 -6.27 -52.64 -19.50
N HIS A 114 -6.57 -53.82 -18.94
CA HIS A 114 -5.83 -54.47 -17.83
C HIS A 114 -4.48 -55.06 -18.36
N VAL A 115 -3.51 -55.61 -17.61
CA VAL A 115 -3.53 -56.56 -16.45
C VAL A 115 -2.23 -56.42 -15.57
N PRO A 116 -1.83 -57.38 -14.67
CA PRO A 116 -1.71 -57.29 -13.19
C PRO A 116 -0.27 -56.95 -12.68
N THR A 117 0.18 -57.05 -11.41
CA THR A 117 -0.21 -57.73 -10.15
C THR A 117 -0.13 -56.74 -8.95
N GLU A 118 -0.14 -57.06 -7.63
CA GLU A 118 -0.16 -58.33 -6.86
C GLU A 118 -0.91 -58.18 -5.51
N ARG A 119 -0.62 -59.01 -4.47
CA ARG A 119 -1.30 -58.96 -3.16
C ARG A 119 -0.51 -59.56 -1.98
N ARG A 120 -0.80 -59.02 -0.78
CA ARG A 120 -0.78 -59.62 0.58
C ARG A 120 0.59 -59.82 1.28
N PRO A 121 0.61 -60.04 2.62
CA PRO A 121 -0.52 -60.12 3.59
C PRO A 121 -0.54 -58.95 4.60
N GLY A 122 -1.46 -59.00 5.57
CA GLY A 122 -1.61 -57.96 6.60
C GLY A 122 -1.81 -58.55 8.00
N HIS A 123 -2.16 -57.71 8.96
CA HIS A 123 -2.64 -58.12 10.28
C HIS A 123 -3.83 -57.24 10.71
N ALA A 124 -4.73 -57.83 11.49
CA ALA A 124 -5.98 -57.21 11.91
C ALA A 124 -6.13 -57.22 13.44
N LEU A 125 -7.06 -56.37 13.88
CA LEU A 125 -7.94 -56.42 15.06
C LEU A 125 -7.68 -55.33 16.13
N PRO A 126 -8.72 -54.91 16.90
CA PRO A 126 -10.18 -54.99 16.65
C PRO A 126 -10.91 -53.63 16.75
N PHE A 127 -12.16 -53.59 16.27
CA PHE A 127 -13.10 -52.49 16.53
C PHE A 127 -13.72 -52.63 17.93
N GLY A 128 -13.81 -51.53 18.68
CA GLY A 128 -14.60 -51.42 19.91
C GLY A 128 -15.67 -50.34 19.77
N LEU A 129 -16.94 -50.67 20.05
CA LEU A 129 -18.04 -49.71 20.10
C LEU A 129 -18.05 -48.98 21.44
N GLY A 130 -18.16 -47.65 21.45
CA GLY A 130 -18.06 -46.88 22.70
C GLY A 130 -18.44 -45.41 22.63
N GLN A 131 -19.74 -45.14 22.53
CA GLN A 131 -20.45 -43.91 22.98
C GLN A 131 -20.11 -42.55 22.33
N GLY A 132 -21.13 -41.71 22.19
CA GLY A 132 -21.04 -40.38 21.59
C GLY A 132 -20.47 -39.33 22.53
N VAL A 133 -19.61 -38.46 22.01
CA VAL A 133 -19.05 -37.32 22.74
C VAL A 133 -19.84 -36.05 22.38
N ALA A 134 -20.24 -35.30 23.40
CA ALA A 134 -20.98 -34.04 23.28
C ALA A 134 -20.19 -32.95 22.53
N PRO A 135 -20.84 -31.94 21.92
CA PRO A 135 -20.16 -30.88 21.18
C PRO A 135 -19.27 -30.04 22.09
N ILE A 136 -18.03 -29.79 21.64
CA ILE A 136 -17.06 -28.95 22.32
C ILE A 136 -17.49 -27.48 22.14
N PRO A 137 -17.67 -26.68 23.22
CA PRO A 137 -18.02 -25.27 23.10
C PRO A 137 -16.89 -24.45 22.46
N GLY A 138 -17.27 -23.38 21.77
CA GLY A 138 -16.40 -22.65 20.85
C GLY A 138 -15.13 -22.06 21.50
N ARG A 139 -13.98 -22.24 20.83
CA ARG A 139 -12.76 -21.51 21.15
C ARG A 139 -12.91 -20.08 20.65
N GLY A 140 -13.03 -19.12 21.57
CA GLY A 140 -12.86 -17.71 21.25
C GLY A 140 -11.47 -17.46 20.69
N ALA A 141 -11.36 -16.59 19.68
CA ALA A 141 -10.08 -16.13 19.19
C ALA A 141 -9.36 -15.34 20.30
N ALA A 142 -8.13 -15.74 20.63
CA ALA A 142 -7.31 -15.02 21.60
C ALA A 142 -7.02 -13.61 21.07
N ARG A 143 -7.48 -12.59 21.80
CA ARG A 143 -7.28 -11.20 21.45
C ARG A 143 -5.91 -10.72 21.95
N TYR A 144 -5.20 -9.99 21.10
CA TYR A 144 -4.05 -9.18 21.52
C TYR A 144 -4.58 -7.80 21.92
N ASP A 145 -5.33 -7.75 23.02
CA ASP A 145 -5.87 -6.50 23.56
C ASP A 145 -4.76 -5.79 24.36
N VAL A 146 -3.97 -4.97 23.65
CA VAL A 146 -3.40 -3.76 24.27
C VAL A 146 -4.57 -2.78 24.33
N ASP A 147 -4.97 -2.33 25.52
CA ASP A 147 -6.19 -1.53 25.73
C ASP A 147 -6.22 -0.27 24.84
N VAL A 148 -6.84 -0.37 23.66
CA VAL A 148 -7.15 0.78 22.82
C VAL A 148 -8.47 1.35 23.34
N LYS A 149 -8.40 2.45 24.10
CA LYS A 149 -9.58 3.23 24.50
C LYS A 149 -10.20 3.90 23.29
N HIS A 150 -10.96 3.12 22.54
CA HIS A 150 -11.56 3.50 21.28
C HIS A 150 -13.06 3.76 21.46
N PRO A 151 -13.68 4.70 20.71
CA PRO A 151 -15.13 4.86 20.71
C PRO A 151 -15.83 3.54 20.39
N ALA A 152 -16.80 3.16 21.22
CA ALA A 152 -17.47 1.86 21.13
C ALA A 152 -18.16 1.65 19.78
N ASN A 153 -18.79 2.72 19.25
CA ASN A 153 -19.46 2.76 17.96
C ASN A 153 -18.78 3.79 17.05
N HIS A 154 -17.65 3.40 16.47
CA HIS A 154 -16.90 4.23 15.53
C HIS A 154 -17.27 3.86 14.09
N PHE A 155 -17.75 4.83 13.29
CA PHE A 155 -18.28 4.56 11.95
C PHE A 155 -17.36 3.71 11.07
N PHE A 156 -16.06 4.04 11.04
CA PHE A 156 -15.08 3.36 10.19
C PHE A 156 -14.68 1.95 10.66
N GLU A 157 -15.15 1.45 11.81
CA GLU A 157 -15.07 0.03 12.20
C GLU A 157 -16.17 -0.82 11.57
N HIS A 158 -17.25 -0.20 11.08
CA HIS A 158 -18.40 -0.96 10.62
C HIS A 158 -18.28 -1.41 9.16
N THR A 159 -18.60 -2.68 8.94
CA THR A 159 -18.95 -3.24 7.63
C THR A 159 -20.43 -2.95 7.33
N PRO A 160 -20.91 -3.14 6.10
CA PRO A 160 -22.33 -2.93 5.77
C PRO A 160 -23.27 -3.76 6.64
N ASP A 161 -22.87 -4.98 7.02
CA ASP A 161 -23.67 -5.86 7.85
C ASP A 161 -23.67 -5.42 9.32
N THR A 162 -22.51 -5.08 9.90
CA THR A 162 -22.46 -4.62 11.29
C THR A 162 -23.07 -3.23 11.47
N LEU A 163 -22.99 -2.35 10.47
CA LEU A 163 -23.74 -1.08 10.50
C LEU A 163 -25.25 -1.32 10.34
N ALA A 164 -25.68 -2.31 9.56
CA ALA A 164 -27.09 -2.67 9.43
C ALA A 164 -27.66 -3.31 10.70
N GLU A 165 -26.82 -4.00 11.48
CA GLU A 165 -27.15 -4.49 12.83
C GLU A 165 -27.24 -3.35 13.83
N TRP A 166 -26.26 -2.43 13.84
CA TRP A 166 -26.33 -1.20 14.65
C TRP A 166 -27.59 -0.37 14.32
N CYS A 167 -27.92 -0.21 13.04
CA CYS A 167 -29.15 0.45 12.60
C CYS A 167 -30.39 -0.20 13.23
N LEU A 168 -30.48 -1.53 13.25
CA LEU A 168 -31.61 -2.24 13.87
C LEU A 168 -31.70 -1.99 15.37
N SER A 169 -30.57 -2.01 16.11
CA SER A 169 -30.58 -1.67 17.54
C SER A 169 -30.96 -0.22 17.82
N ALA A 170 -30.64 0.70 16.91
CA ALA A 170 -31.05 2.10 16.95
C ALA A 170 -32.50 2.34 16.45
N GLY A 171 -33.28 1.29 16.19
CA GLY A 171 -34.67 1.39 15.71
C GLY A 171 -34.82 1.73 14.22
N MET A 172 -33.74 1.71 13.45
CA MET A 172 -33.72 2.02 12.02
C MET A 172 -33.82 0.77 11.13
N PRO A 173 -34.41 0.85 9.93
CA PRO A 173 -34.36 -0.23 8.95
C PRO A 173 -32.93 -0.55 8.47
N ARG A 174 -32.59 -1.84 8.26
CA ARG A 174 -31.27 -2.31 7.79
C ARG A 174 -30.71 -1.54 6.58
N TYR A 175 -31.57 -1.08 5.66
CA TYR A 175 -31.12 -0.35 4.46
C TYR A 175 -30.51 1.02 4.76
N ARG A 176 -30.73 1.61 5.95
CA ARG A 176 -30.13 2.88 6.35
C ARG A 176 -28.61 2.82 6.37
N ALA A 177 -28.02 1.68 6.73
CA ALA A 177 -26.57 1.47 6.70
C ALA A 177 -25.96 1.82 5.34
N ARG A 178 -26.59 1.39 4.23
CA ARG A 178 -26.14 1.73 2.87
C ARG A 178 -26.21 3.23 2.59
N GLN A 179 -27.25 3.91 3.06
CA GLN A 179 -27.40 5.36 2.86
C GLN A 179 -26.35 6.15 3.66
N ILE A 180 -26.10 5.76 4.91
CA ILE A 180 -25.07 6.36 5.77
C ILE A 180 -23.68 6.14 5.15
N MET A 181 -23.36 4.92 4.69
CA MET A 181 -22.11 4.64 4.00
C MET A 181 -21.94 5.43 2.70
N GLU A 182 -23.02 5.66 1.94
CA GLU A 182 -22.98 6.50 0.76
C GLU A 182 -22.66 7.97 1.11
N TRP A 183 -23.22 8.52 2.18
CA TRP A 183 -22.82 9.84 2.68
C TRP A 183 -21.34 9.91 3.06
N VAL A 184 -20.84 8.99 3.87
CA VAL A 184 -19.45 9.07 4.36
C VAL A 184 -18.43 8.77 3.27
N TYR A 185 -18.58 7.67 2.52
CA TYR A 185 -17.54 7.23 1.57
C TYR A 185 -17.67 7.87 0.17
N ARG A 186 -18.88 8.13 -0.32
CA ARG A 186 -19.10 8.69 -1.67
C ARG A 186 -19.23 10.21 -1.66
N HIS A 187 -20.02 10.77 -0.75
CA HIS A 187 -20.16 12.22 -0.63
C HIS A 187 -19.05 12.86 0.23
N GLY A 188 -18.43 12.10 1.14
CA GLY A 188 -17.38 12.60 2.02
C GLY A 188 -17.93 13.46 3.15
N VAL A 189 -19.12 13.11 3.64
CA VAL A 189 -19.84 13.81 4.71
C VAL A 189 -19.77 12.98 6.00
N ALA A 190 -19.18 13.56 7.05
CA ALA A 190 -19.03 12.92 8.37
C ALA A 190 -19.89 13.59 9.46
N ASP A 191 -20.70 14.59 9.12
CA ASP A 191 -21.76 15.11 10.00
C ASP A 191 -23.10 14.47 9.62
N ALA A 192 -23.76 13.84 10.60
CA ALA A 192 -25.10 13.28 10.40
C ALA A 192 -26.15 14.35 10.04
N ASN A 193 -25.99 15.61 10.48
CA ASN A 193 -26.91 16.72 10.17
C ASN A 193 -27.04 16.98 8.67
N GLU A 194 -25.96 16.84 7.91
CA GLU A 194 -25.91 17.04 6.46
C GLU A 194 -26.59 15.90 5.67
N MET A 195 -26.87 14.75 6.32
CA MET A 195 -27.47 13.57 5.69
C MET A 195 -28.98 13.76 5.45
N SER A 196 -29.32 14.60 4.47
CA SER A 196 -30.66 15.12 4.21
C SER A 196 -31.73 14.08 3.82
N ASN A 197 -31.33 12.88 3.38
CA ASN A 197 -32.24 11.77 3.04
C ASN A 197 -32.56 10.83 4.23
N LEU A 198 -31.99 11.09 5.40
CA LEU A 198 -32.34 10.42 6.66
C LEU A 198 -33.47 11.18 7.38
N ALA A 199 -34.21 10.49 8.25
CA ALA A 199 -35.19 11.17 9.10
C ALA A 199 -34.49 11.99 10.20
N VAL A 200 -35.19 12.96 10.80
CA VAL A 200 -34.65 13.75 11.94
C VAL A 200 -34.24 12.81 13.09
N THR A 201 -35.08 11.81 13.38
CA THR A 201 -34.84 10.77 14.39
C THR A 201 -33.58 9.96 14.09
N ASP A 202 -33.39 9.57 12.83
CA ASP A 202 -32.26 8.76 12.40
C ASP A 202 -30.94 9.56 12.54
N ARG A 203 -30.96 10.85 12.19
CA ARG A 203 -29.82 11.76 12.42
C ARG A 203 -29.53 11.96 13.90
N GLN A 204 -30.55 12.11 14.74
CA GLN A 204 -30.37 12.27 16.19
C GLN A 204 -29.73 11.03 16.83
N ALA A 205 -30.18 9.83 16.45
CA ALA A 205 -29.59 8.58 16.94
C ALA A 205 -28.13 8.37 16.49
N LEU A 206 -27.78 8.81 15.26
CA LEU A 206 -26.38 8.87 14.83
C LEU A 206 -25.57 9.84 15.69
N LEU A 207 -26.06 11.07 15.91
CA LEU A 207 -25.34 12.07 16.72
C LEU A 207 -25.17 11.67 18.20
N SER A 208 -26.05 10.84 18.74
CA SER A 208 -25.98 10.41 20.15
C SER A 208 -25.04 9.25 20.43
N ASP A 209 -24.71 8.42 19.42
CA ASP A 209 -24.05 7.12 19.64
C ASP A 209 -22.96 6.80 18.59
N MET A 210 -23.03 7.36 17.37
CA MET A 210 -22.06 7.08 16.30
C MET A 210 -20.93 8.12 16.26
N THR A 211 -19.70 7.71 16.55
CA THR A 211 -18.51 8.55 16.35
C THR A 211 -18.02 8.40 14.90
N PHE A 212 -18.20 9.43 14.06
CA PHE A 212 -17.68 9.40 12.69
C PHE A 212 -16.18 9.66 12.59
N LEU A 213 -15.67 10.56 13.44
CA LEU A 213 -14.29 11.02 13.45
C LEU A 213 -13.81 11.03 14.90
N SER A 214 -12.83 10.19 15.24
CA SER A 214 -12.27 10.11 16.60
C SER A 214 -10.96 10.88 16.79
N GLY A 215 -10.33 11.32 15.71
CA GLY A 215 -9.11 12.13 15.77
C GLY A 215 -9.37 13.64 15.75
N THR A 216 -8.50 14.41 16.40
CA THR A 216 -8.41 15.86 16.20
C THR A 216 -7.21 16.16 15.30
N THR A 217 -7.41 16.92 14.22
CA THR A 217 -6.29 17.34 13.35
C THR A 217 -5.58 18.52 13.98
N MET A 218 -4.44 18.26 14.62
CA MET A 218 -3.64 19.24 15.36
C MET A 218 -2.79 20.13 14.44
N ALA A 219 -2.38 19.60 13.29
CA ALA A 219 -1.66 20.37 12.28
C ALA A 219 -1.92 19.83 10.87
N HIS A 220 -1.92 20.74 9.90
CA HIS A 220 -1.87 20.45 8.46
C HIS A 220 -0.69 21.23 7.87
N ARG A 221 0.18 20.55 7.12
CA ARG A 221 1.34 21.15 6.46
C ARG A 221 1.34 20.77 4.99
N VAL A 222 1.73 21.69 4.12
CA VAL A 222 1.81 21.50 2.66
C VAL A 222 3.24 21.80 2.20
N ALA A 223 3.82 20.84 1.48
CA ALA A 223 5.14 20.92 0.88
C ALA A 223 5.12 21.66 -0.46
N THR A 224 6.27 22.20 -0.85
CA THR A 224 6.52 22.79 -2.18
C THR A 224 6.29 21.82 -3.34
N ASP A 225 6.36 20.50 -3.10
CA ASP A 225 6.14 19.46 -4.10
C ASP A 225 4.70 18.90 -4.16
N GLY A 226 3.77 19.54 -3.42
CA GLY A 226 2.36 19.16 -3.31
C GLY A 226 2.06 18.08 -2.26
N THR A 227 3.07 17.50 -1.61
CA THR A 227 2.88 16.56 -0.50
C THR A 227 2.19 17.28 0.66
N GLN A 228 1.15 16.68 1.26
CA GLN A 228 0.50 17.26 2.44
C GLN A 228 0.58 16.28 3.62
N LYS A 229 0.88 16.78 4.81
CA LYS A 229 0.97 16.01 6.06
C LYS A 229 -0.09 16.48 7.05
N LEU A 230 -0.75 15.53 7.70
CA LEU A 230 -1.61 15.77 8.86
C LEU A 230 -0.96 15.18 10.11
N LEU A 231 -1.01 15.94 11.19
CA LEU A 231 -0.82 15.45 12.56
C LEU A 231 -2.21 15.26 13.16
N ILE A 232 -2.52 14.04 13.58
CA ILE A 232 -3.81 13.67 14.18
C ILE A 232 -3.55 13.18 15.59
N GLU A 233 -4.21 13.80 16.56
CA GLU A 233 -4.26 13.38 17.96
C GLU A 233 -5.49 12.50 18.18
N TRP A 234 -5.33 11.35 18.82
CA TRP A 234 -6.46 10.46 19.12
C TRP A 234 -6.93 10.68 20.54
N ASP A 235 -8.21 11.06 20.68
CA ASP A 235 -8.84 11.15 21.99
C ASP A 235 -9.30 9.75 22.44
N ASP A 236 -8.80 9.36 23.60
CA ASP A 236 -9.03 8.11 24.32
C ASP A 236 -9.72 8.39 25.69
N GLY A 237 -10.06 9.66 25.95
CA GLY A 237 -10.53 10.17 27.23
C GLY A 237 -9.42 10.43 28.25
N ASP A 238 -9.71 11.36 29.16
CA ASP A 238 -8.88 11.73 30.31
C ASP A 238 -8.75 10.56 31.31
N GLY A 239 -7.83 9.64 31.08
CA GLY A 239 -7.69 8.49 31.96
C GLY A 239 -6.40 7.70 31.79
N VAL A 240 -5.43 8.03 32.66
CA VAL A 240 -4.31 7.19 33.13
C VAL A 240 -3.24 6.83 32.08
N GLN A 241 -1.99 7.17 32.40
CA GLN A 241 -0.80 6.62 31.73
C GLN A 241 -0.71 5.12 32.08
N HIS A 242 -0.69 4.24 31.08
CA HIS A 242 -0.52 2.79 31.35
C HIS A 242 0.88 2.50 31.89
N ASP A 243 0.96 1.76 32.99
CA ASP A 243 2.18 1.12 33.45
C ASP A 243 2.47 -0.10 32.56
N PRO A 244 3.62 -0.21 31.89
CA PRO A 244 3.93 -1.36 31.02
C PRO A 244 3.98 -2.73 31.72
N ARG A 245 3.85 -2.77 33.05
CA ARG A 245 3.97 -3.99 33.87
C ARG A 245 2.69 -4.81 34.01
N GLU A 246 1.52 -4.32 33.57
CA GLU A 246 0.22 -5.00 33.73
C GLU A 246 -0.35 -5.61 32.43
N ALA A 247 0.49 -5.91 31.43
CA ALA A 247 0.08 -6.71 30.28
C ALA A 247 -0.04 -8.20 30.67
N ASP A 248 -1.27 -8.68 30.86
CA ASP A 248 -1.58 -10.01 31.41
C ASP A 248 -0.81 -11.19 30.75
N LEU A 249 -0.39 -12.13 31.59
CA LEU A 249 0.55 -13.20 31.28
C LEU A 249 -0.20 -14.50 30.89
N SER A 250 -1.04 -14.43 29.85
CA SER A 250 -1.87 -15.55 29.40
C SER A 250 -1.73 -15.91 27.90
N VAL A 251 -0.52 -15.81 27.35
CA VAL A 251 -0.19 -16.35 26.00
C VAL A 251 1.13 -17.11 26.03
N THR A 252 1.16 -18.31 25.45
CA THR A 252 2.30 -19.24 25.46
C THR A 252 3.59 -18.67 24.87
N GLU A 253 4.71 -19.13 25.43
CA GLU A 253 6.00 -18.44 25.58
C GLU A 253 6.83 -18.19 24.29
N THR A 254 6.35 -18.59 23.12
CA THR A 254 7.16 -18.72 21.89
C THR A 254 7.04 -17.60 20.85
N ALA A 255 6.31 -16.50 21.13
CA ALA A 255 6.05 -15.45 20.13
C ALA A 255 6.01 -13.99 20.67
N ARG A 256 6.66 -13.69 21.80
CA ARG A 256 6.76 -12.30 22.31
C ARG A 256 8.08 -11.66 21.88
N LEU A 257 8.03 -10.77 20.88
CA LEU A 257 9.15 -9.87 20.56
C LEU A 257 9.21 -8.76 21.63
N PRO A 258 10.40 -8.39 22.14
CA PRO A 258 10.50 -7.30 23.11
C PRO A 258 10.09 -5.97 22.47
N LEU A 259 9.27 -5.22 23.20
CA LEU A 259 8.93 -3.84 22.89
C LEU A 259 10.12 -2.96 23.32
N ASN A 260 10.69 -2.20 22.39
CA ASN A 260 11.72 -1.22 22.73
C ASN A 260 11.08 0.07 23.26
N GLY A 261 11.16 0.30 24.56
CA GLY A 261 10.74 1.56 25.18
C GLY A 261 10.82 1.51 26.71
N ALA A 262 11.37 2.56 27.32
CA ALA A 262 11.15 2.85 28.73
C ALA A 262 9.82 3.64 28.87
N PRO A 263 9.06 3.50 29.98
CA PRO A 263 7.86 4.30 30.21
C PRO A 263 8.23 5.79 30.33
N GLY A 264 7.97 6.54 29.26
CA GLY A 264 8.36 7.94 29.13
C GLY A 264 7.98 8.56 27.79
N GLY A 265 6.95 8.02 27.13
CA GLY A 265 6.41 8.57 25.88
C GLY A 265 5.74 9.93 26.11
N ASP A 266 6.02 10.88 25.23
CA ASP A 266 5.40 12.22 25.21
C ASP A 266 3.89 12.03 24.97
N SER A 267 3.07 12.33 25.98
CA SER A 267 1.73 11.73 26.22
C SER A 267 0.60 12.22 25.31
N THR A 268 0.87 12.40 24.02
CA THR A 268 0.02 13.13 23.06
C THR A 268 -0.74 12.23 22.10
N ARG A 269 -0.63 10.89 22.19
CA ARG A 269 -1.37 9.90 21.37
C ARG A 269 -1.51 10.26 19.88
N GLN A 270 -0.47 10.87 19.32
CA GLN A 270 -0.50 11.49 18.00
C GLN A 270 0.06 10.57 16.92
N VAL A 271 -0.47 10.66 15.71
CA VAL A 271 0.10 10.02 14.52
C VAL A 271 0.17 10.99 13.36
N GLU A 272 1.12 10.75 12.46
CA GLU A 272 1.21 11.47 11.20
C GLU A 272 0.69 10.62 10.05
N CYS A 273 -0.03 11.24 9.11
CA CYS A 273 -0.37 10.63 7.83
C CYS A 273 -0.11 11.63 6.68
N VAL A 274 0.24 11.12 5.50
CA VAL A 274 0.78 11.93 4.41
C VAL A 274 0.10 11.57 3.08
N ILE A 275 -0.33 12.56 2.31
CA ILE A 275 -0.76 12.38 0.92
C ILE A 275 0.35 12.85 -0.02
N ILE A 276 0.79 11.95 -0.91
CA ILE A 276 1.90 12.19 -1.83
C ILE A 276 1.34 12.18 -3.26
N PRO A 277 1.20 13.35 -3.92
CA PRO A 277 0.88 13.41 -5.33
C PRO A 277 2.11 13.00 -6.17
N ALA A 278 1.86 12.30 -7.26
CA ALA A 278 2.86 12.03 -8.28
C ALA A 278 3.09 13.25 -9.17
N ALA A 279 4.17 13.23 -9.94
CA ALA A 279 4.47 14.29 -10.93
C ALA A 279 3.41 14.40 -12.05
N ASP A 280 2.65 13.31 -12.29
CA ASP A 280 1.52 13.26 -13.21
C ASP A 280 0.21 13.83 -12.60
N ALA A 281 0.17 14.13 -11.30
CA ALA A 281 -0.99 14.52 -10.49
C ALA A 281 -2.19 13.53 -10.48
N GLU A 282 -2.26 12.56 -11.40
CA GLU A 282 -3.27 11.50 -11.43
C GLU A 282 -3.09 10.50 -10.28
N ARG A 283 -1.84 10.06 -10.02
CA ARG A 283 -1.56 9.12 -8.93
C ARG A 283 -1.40 9.87 -7.61
N LYS A 284 -2.19 9.50 -6.62
CA LYS A 284 -2.21 10.08 -5.27
C LYS A 284 -2.10 8.96 -4.24
N THR A 285 -0.98 8.94 -3.50
CA THR A 285 -0.63 7.88 -2.55
C THR A 285 -0.80 8.36 -1.12
N ALA A 286 -1.73 7.79 -0.38
CA ALA A 286 -1.83 7.99 1.07
C ALA A 286 -0.84 7.07 1.80
N CYS A 287 0.02 7.66 2.61
CA CYS A 287 0.89 6.98 3.57
C CYS A 287 0.22 7.06 4.95
N VAL A 288 -0.14 5.91 5.50
CA VAL A 288 -0.88 5.81 6.78
C VAL A 288 -0.06 5.12 7.85
N SER A 289 -0.33 5.54 9.09
CA SER A 289 0.20 4.95 10.32
C SER A 289 -0.72 3.83 10.82
N SER A 290 -0.13 2.80 11.42
CA SER A 290 -0.85 1.67 12.03
C SER A 290 -0.74 1.63 13.56
N GLN A 291 0.15 2.41 14.16
CA GLN A 291 0.36 2.49 15.62
C GLN A 291 0.73 3.93 16.03
N VAL A 292 0.56 4.24 17.31
CA VAL A 292 1.14 5.43 17.95
C VAL A 292 2.57 5.08 18.39
N GLY A 293 3.57 5.66 17.72
CA GLY A 293 4.96 5.23 17.85
C GLY A 293 5.28 3.97 17.04
N CYS A 294 6.32 3.22 17.40
CA CYS A 294 6.73 1.99 16.72
C CYS A 294 7.53 1.05 17.65
N PRO A 295 7.13 -0.22 17.83
CA PRO A 295 7.74 -1.13 18.80
C PRO A 295 9.14 -1.62 18.42
N VAL A 296 9.49 -1.49 17.12
CA VAL A 296 10.71 -2.06 16.55
C VAL A 296 11.96 -1.32 17.01
N GLY A 297 11.89 0.01 17.15
CA GLY A 297 13.06 0.84 17.47
C GLY A 297 14.16 0.85 16.40
N CYS A 298 13.81 0.81 15.10
CA CYS A 298 14.79 0.93 14.00
C CYS A 298 15.68 2.16 14.20
N LYS A 299 17.01 1.99 14.31
CA LYS A 299 17.92 3.04 14.80
C LYS A 299 18.04 4.27 13.89
N PHE A 300 17.60 4.15 12.64
CA PHE A 300 17.56 5.23 11.64
C PHE A 300 16.17 5.90 11.51
N CYS A 301 15.15 5.48 12.28
CA CYS A 301 13.77 5.93 12.12
C CYS A 301 13.31 6.81 13.31
N ALA A 302 12.78 7.99 13.03
CA ALA A 302 12.30 8.93 14.04
C ALA A 302 11.15 8.35 14.89
N SER A 303 10.24 7.60 14.25
CA SER A 303 9.07 6.98 14.92
C SER A 303 9.46 5.86 15.89
N GLY A 304 10.69 5.34 15.81
CA GLY A 304 11.22 4.35 16.76
C GLY A 304 11.86 4.97 18.01
N MET A 305 12.05 6.29 18.06
CA MET A 305 12.74 6.95 19.19
C MET A 305 11.87 7.07 20.45
N GLY A 306 10.54 7.07 20.30
CA GLY A 306 9.58 7.17 21.42
C GLY A 306 9.04 5.83 21.93
N GLY A 307 9.47 4.70 21.35
CA GLY A 307 8.88 3.38 21.58
C GLY A 307 7.49 3.22 20.98
N LEU A 308 6.71 2.27 21.50
CA LEU A 308 5.29 2.08 21.21
C LEU A 308 4.45 2.63 22.37
N ASP A 309 3.43 3.43 22.04
CA ASP A 309 2.37 3.83 22.97
C ASP A 309 1.18 2.86 22.84
N SER A 310 0.57 2.78 21.65
CA SER A 310 -0.66 2.01 21.43
C SER A 310 -0.86 1.57 19.97
N ASN A 311 -1.69 0.54 19.79
CA ASN A 311 -2.17 0.14 18.46
C ASN A 311 -3.30 1.08 18.00
N LEU A 312 -3.36 1.38 16.69
CA LEU A 312 -4.56 2.00 16.14
C LEU A 312 -5.64 0.94 15.84
N SER A 313 -6.89 1.32 16.05
CA SER A 313 -8.04 0.54 15.59
C SER A 313 -8.14 0.54 14.05
N ALA A 314 -8.99 -0.32 13.48
CA ALA A 314 -9.17 -0.34 12.02
C ALA A 314 -9.83 0.96 11.53
N GLY A 315 -10.78 1.48 12.31
CA GLY A 315 -11.47 2.73 12.09
C GLY A 315 -10.53 3.92 12.07
N ARG A 316 -9.59 4.03 13.02
CA ARG A 316 -8.57 5.09 13.04
C ARG A 316 -7.57 5.00 11.88
N ILE A 317 -7.30 3.80 11.36
CA ILE A 317 -6.50 3.61 10.13
C ILE A 317 -7.28 4.08 8.89
N VAL A 318 -8.55 3.69 8.76
CA VAL A 318 -9.41 4.10 7.63
C VAL A 318 -9.71 5.60 7.67
N GLU A 319 -9.89 6.18 8.87
CA GLU A 319 -10.13 7.61 9.08
C GLU A 319 -8.98 8.47 8.55
N GLN A 320 -7.71 8.04 8.70
CA GLN A 320 -6.57 8.73 8.08
C GLN A 320 -6.73 8.81 6.55
N VAL A 321 -7.11 7.72 5.88
CA VAL A 321 -7.35 7.70 4.43
C VAL A 321 -8.52 8.62 4.07
N TRP A 322 -9.60 8.59 4.85
CA TRP A 322 -10.76 9.46 4.65
C TRP A 322 -10.36 10.94 4.73
N ARG A 323 -9.70 11.36 5.83
CA ARG A 323 -9.23 12.74 6.06
C ARG A 323 -8.32 13.22 4.94
N LEU A 324 -7.32 12.41 4.54
CA LEU A 324 -6.44 12.75 3.42
C LEU A 324 -7.22 12.96 2.11
N SER A 325 -8.33 12.24 1.87
CA SER A 325 -9.18 12.41 0.69
C SER A 325 -10.01 13.70 0.70
N ARG A 326 -10.20 14.32 1.87
CA ARG A 326 -10.94 15.58 2.05
C ARG A 326 -10.05 16.82 1.95
N LEU A 327 -8.73 16.67 1.89
CA LEU A 327 -7.82 17.80 1.77
C LEU A 327 -7.94 18.51 0.42
N PRO A 328 -7.67 19.84 0.37
CA PRO A 328 -7.67 20.60 -0.87
C PRO A 328 -6.82 19.95 -1.96
N ASP A 329 -7.34 19.95 -3.18
CA ASP A 329 -6.70 19.45 -4.41
C ASP A 329 -6.34 17.94 -4.44
N VAL A 330 -6.66 17.18 -3.38
CA VAL A 330 -6.47 15.72 -3.34
C VAL A 330 -7.57 15.00 -4.11
N GLY A 331 -8.85 15.13 -3.73
CA GLY A 331 -9.93 14.36 -4.34
C GLY A 331 -9.72 12.84 -4.19
N ARG A 332 -9.78 12.08 -5.29
CA ARG A 332 -9.69 10.61 -5.23
C ARG A 332 -8.25 10.12 -5.00
N ILE A 333 -8.05 9.41 -3.89
CA ILE A 333 -6.82 8.65 -3.61
C ILE A 333 -6.76 7.41 -4.50
N THR A 334 -5.60 7.11 -5.09
CA THR A 334 -5.39 5.96 -5.99
C THR A 334 -4.61 4.82 -5.36
N ASN A 335 -3.85 5.10 -4.31
CA ASN A 335 -2.88 4.20 -3.69
C ASN A 335 -2.86 4.40 -2.17
N VAL A 336 -2.65 3.32 -1.42
CA VAL A 336 -2.41 3.39 0.03
C VAL A 336 -1.15 2.60 0.37
N VAL A 337 -0.29 3.14 1.23
CA VAL A 337 0.91 2.46 1.72
C VAL A 337 0.94 2.52 3.25
N PHE A 338 1.13 1.37 3.87
CA PHE A 338 1.38 1.24 5.30
C PHE A 338 2.89 1.42 5.53
N MET A 339 3.32 2.68 5.48
CA MET A 339 4.71 3.13 5.61
C MET A 339 4.81 4.38 6.50
N GLY A 340 3.78 4.65 7.31
CA GLY A 340 3.75 5.69 8.34
C GLY A 340 4.42 5.23 9.64
N MET A 341 3.83 5.59 10.77
CA MET A 341 4.24 5.16 12.11
C MET A 341 3.71 3.75 12.42
N GLY A 342 4.54 2.93 13.08
CA GLY A 342 4.23 1.56 13.47
C GLY A 342 4.79 0.46 12.56
N GLU A 343 4.71 -0.78 13.04
CA GLU A 343 4.92 -2.01 12.27
C GLU A 343 3.55 -2.63 11.94
N PRO A 344 3.09 -2.59 10.68
CA PRO A 344 1.73 -3.03 10.32
C PRO A 344 1.42 -4.47 10.68
N LEU A 345 2.39 -5.39 10.61
CA LEU A 345 2.14 -6.79 10.97
C LEU A 345 2.13 -7.05 12.48
N ALA A 346 2.57 -6.08 13.30
CA ALA A 346 2.39 -6.12 14.76
C ALA A 346 0.97 -5.69 15.18
N ASN A 347 0.26 -4.95 14.31
CA ASN A 347 -1.15 -4.60 14.46
C ASN A 347 -2.03 -5.33 13.42
N PHE A 348 -1.82 -6.65 13.31
CA PHE A 348 -2.29 -7.46 12.19
C PHE A 348 -3.80 -7.36 11.92
N GLN A 349 -4.64 -7.51 12.95
CA GLN A 349 -6.10 -7.59 12.78
C GLN A 349 -6.70 -6.25 12.35
N ALA A 350 -6.30 -5.14 12.97
CA ALA A 350 -6.75 -3.81 12.58
C ALA A 350 -6.29 -3.45 11.16
N VAL A 351 -5.04 -3.79 10.80
CA VAL A 351 -4.52 -3.57 9.44
C VAL A 351 -5.27 -4.40 8.41
N VAL A 352 -5.52 -5.69 8.66
CA VAL A 352 -6.29 -6.55 7.74
C VAL A 352 -7.73 -6.05 7.58
N HIS A 353 -8.40 -5.65 8.65
CA HIS A 353 -9.73 -5.04 8.57
C HIS A 353 -9.67 -3.75 7.74
N ALA A 354 -8.79 -2.81 8.07
CA ALA A 354 -8.68 -1.53 7.39
C ALA A 354 -8.39 -1.71 5.88
N VAL A 355 -7.51 -2.65 5.52
CA VAL A 355 -7.24 -3.04 4.12
C VAL A 355 -8.50 -3.51 3.40
N ARG A 356 -9.34 -4.32 4.05
CA ARG A 356 -10.63 -4.77 3.49
C ARG A 356 -11.59 -3.61 3.27
N THR A 357 -11.75 -2.72 4.24
CA THR A 357 -12.61 -1.52 4.15
C THR A 357 -12.13 -0.52 3.09
N ILE A 358 -10.82 -0.30 2.98
CA ILE A 358 -10.21 0.54 1.93
C ILE A 358 -10.40 -0.08 0.55
N ALA A 359 -10.31 -1.40 0.44
CA ALA A 359 -10.45 -2.11 -0.83
C ALA A 359 -11.89 -2.31 -1.30
N ALA A 360 -12.86 -2.28 -0.38
CA ALA A 360 -14.25 -2.57 -0.67
C ALA A 360 -14.92 -1.52 -1.57
N GLU A 361 -15.82 -1.98 -2.45
CA GLU A 361 -16.64 -1.12 -3.32
C GLU A 361 -17.58 -0.20 -2.53
N TRP A 362 -18.05 -0.65 -1.36
CA TRP A 362 -18.87 0.14 -0.44
C TRP A 362 -18.06 1.14 0.41
N GLY A 363 -16.74 0.94 0.49
CA GLY A 363 -15.80 1.80 1.20
C GLY A 363 -15.08 2.75 0.24
N MET A 364 -13.75 2.82 0.32
CA MET A 364 -12.95 3.74 -0.53
C MET A 364 -12.83 3.27 -1.99
N GLY A 365 -13.14 2.00 -2.30
CA GLY A 365 -13.03 1.42 -3.64
C GLY A 365 -11.63 1.50 -4.25
N ILE A 366 -10.58 1.45 -3.43
CA ILE A 366 -9.18 1.47 -3.91
C ILE A 366 -8.78 0.03 -4.24
N SER A 367 -8.36 -0.24 -5.48
CA SER A 367 -7.94 -1.59 -5.87
C SER A 367 -6.88 -2.14 -4.91
N ALA A 368 -7.11 -3.32 -4.33
CA ALA A 368 -6.15 -3.97 -3.41
C ALA A 368 -4.72 -4.07 -4.01
N ARG A 369 -4.60 -4.19 -5.35
CA ARG A 369 -3.30 -4.18 -6.06
C ARG A 369 -2.51 -2.87 -5.91
N LYS A 370 -3.17 -1.79 -5.51
CA LYS A 370 -2.62 -0.44 -5.26
C LYS A 370 -2.42 -0.15 -3.76
N ILE A 371 -2.79 -1.09 -2.90
CA ILE A 371 -2.48 -1.10 -1.47
C ILE A 371 -1.15 -1.84 -1.26
N THR A 372 -0.24 -1.26 -0.47
CA THR A 372 1.05 -1.88 -0.11
C THR A 372 1.22 -1.94 1.39
N ILE A 373 1.42 -3.14 1.93
CA ILE A 373 1.76 -3.36 3.33
C ILE A 373 3.29 -3.47 3.40
N SER A 374 3.93 -2.61 4.20
CA SER A 374 5.36 -2.72 4.50
C SER A 374 5.56 -3.44 5.82
N THR A 375 6.65 -4.17 5.98
CA THR A 375 7.03 -4.79 7.25
C THR A 375 8.55 -4.80 7.46
N VAL A 376 9.00 -4.62 8.69
CA VAL A 376 10.39 -4.90 9.13
C VAL A 376 10.70 -6.39 9.21
N GLY A 377 9.77 -7.27 8.83
CA GLY A 377 10.04 -8.68 8.65
C GLY A 377 9.88 -9.49 9.94
N MET A 378 8.62 -9.74 10.31
CA MET A 378 8.27 -10.89 11.12
C MET A 378 7.88 -12.03 10.17
N HIS A 379 8.76 -13.01 9.97
CA HIS A 379 8.57 -14.05 8.94
C HIS A 379 7.24 -14.82 9.12
N GLN A 380 6.89 -15.19 10.36
CA GLN A 380 5.61 -15.83 10.68
C GLN A 380 4.39 -14.97 10.33
N ALA A 381 4.48 -13.65 10.53
CA ALA A 381 3.38 -12.74 10.22
C ALA A 381 3.22 -12.49 8.71
N ILE A 382 4.30 -12.61 7.92
CA ILE A 382 4.25 -12.62 6.45
C ILE A 382 3.53 -13.87 5.94
N GLU A 383 3.85 -15.05 6.51
CA GLU A 383 3.17 -16.30 6.17
C GLU A 383 1.68 -16.24 6.54
N LYS A 384 1.36 -15.77 7.76
CA LYS A 384 0.00 -15.52 8.22
C LYS A 384 -0.76 -14.53 7.33
N LEU A 385 -0.12 -13.45 6.88
CA LEU A 385 -0.74 -12.49 5.95
C LEU A 385 -1.13 -13.16 4.64
N GLY A 386 -0.24 -14.01 4.09
CA GLY A 386 -0.55 -14.81 2.90
C GLY A 386 -1.63 -15.88 3.13
N GLU A 387 -1.96 -16.21 4.39
CA GLU A 387 -3.01 -17.16 4.78
C GLU A 387 -4.37 -16.51 5.01
N GLU A 388 -4.43 -15.40 5.75
CA GLU A 388 -5.69 -14.78 6.18
C GLU A 388 -6.19 -13.67 5.23
N LEU A 389 -5.34 -13.16 4.33
CA LEU A 389 -5.71 -12.08 3.39
C LEU A 389 -5.84 -12.61 1.95
N ASP A 390 -7.09 -12.85 1.54
CA ASP A 390 -7.51 -13.21 0.18
C ASP A 390 -7.44 -12.04 -0.83
N LEU A 391 -7.14 -10.83 -0.36
CA LEU A 391 -7.00 -9.65 -1.22
C LEU A 391 -5.59 -9.57 -1.83
N PRO A 392 -5.46 -9.27 -3.14
CA PRO A 392 -4.17 -9.23 -3.83
C PRO A 392 -3.39 -7.94 -3.52
N VAL A 393 -3.02 -7.72 -2.27
CA VAL A 393 -2.20 -6.57 -1.81
C VAL A 393 -0.73 -6.71 -2.18
N THR A 394 0.02 -5.62 -2.15
CA THR A 394 1.47 -5.62 -2.43
C THR A 394 2.24 -5.77 -1.13
N LEU A 395 3.23 -6.65 -1.08
CA LEU A 395 4.13 -6.78 0.06
C LEU A 395 5.44 -6.01 -0.20
N ALA A 396 5.82 -5.17 0.76
CA ALA A 396 7.13 -4.54 0.82
C ALA A 396 7.89 -5.03 2.07
N LEU A 397 9.14 -5.45 1.90
CA LEU A 397 10.02 -5.85 2.98
C LEU A 397 11.04 -4.74 3.24
N SER A 398 10.99 -4.16 4.43
CA SER A 398 11.96 -3.21 4.98
C SER A 398 13.24 -3.97 5.37
N LEU A 399 14.03 -4.32 4.35
CA LEU A 399 15.22 -5.17 4.48
C LEU A 399 16.39 -4.38 5.07
N HIS A 400 16.73 -3.26 4.43
CA HIS A 400 17.69 -2.22 4.85
C HIS A 400 19.14 -2.64 5.18
N ALA A 401 19.48 -3.92 5.13
CA ALA A 401 20.83 -4.44 5.20
C ALA A 401 20.94 -5.72 4.36
N PRO A 402 22.10 -6.03 3.76
CA PRO A 402 22.25 -7.15 2.84
C PRO A 402 22.73 -8.44 3.55
N ASN A 403 23.00 -8.36 4.85
CA ASN A 403 23.48 -9.45 5.71
C ASN A 403 22.93 -9.26 7.14
N ASP A 404 22.81 -10.36 7.90
CA ASP A 404 22.19 -10.37 9.23
C ASP A 404 22.97 -9.64 10.32
N GLU A 405 24.27 -9.45 10.13
CA GLU A 405 25.13 -8.71 11.06
C GLU A 405 24.78 -7.22 11.05
N LEU A 406 24.89 -6.59 9.87
CA LEU A 406 24.49 -5.20 9.68
C LEU A 406 22.99 -4.99 9.93
N ARG A 407 22.15 -6.02 9.68
CA ARG A 407 20.72 -5.95 9.95
C ARG A 407 20.41 -5.83 11.44
N ARG A 408 21.02 -6.64 12.30
CA ARG A 408 20.89 -6.56 13.78
C ARG A 408 21.45 -5.25 14.33
N GLN A 409 22.50 -4.72 13.72
CA GLN A 409 23.01 -3.39 14.10
C GLN A 409 22.00 -2.26 13.84
N LEU A 410 21.15 -2.35 12.81
CA LEU A 410 20.21 -1.29 12.38
C LEU A 410 18.75 -1.49 12.85
N ILE A 411 18.29 -2.74 12.92
CA ILE A 411 16.91 -3.13 13.22
C ILE A 411 16.93 -4.10 14.42
N PRO A 412 16.54 -3.69 15.63
CA PRO A 412 16.59 -4.54 16.82
C PRO A 412 15.84 -5.87 16.65
N TRP A 413 14.66 -5.85 16.03
CA TRP A 413 13.87 -7.07 15.79
C TRP A 413 14.53 -8.10 14.84
N ALA A 414 15.64 -7.75 14.16
CA ALA A 414 16.41 -8.72 13.38
C ALA A 414 17.13 -9.77 14.23
N GLU A 415 17.18 -9.62 15.57
CA GLU A 415 17.65 -10.66 16.48
C GLU A 415 16.73 -11.90 16.49
N PHE A 416 15.45 -11.72 16.18
CA PHE A 416 14.43 -12.79 16.23
C PHE A 416 14.08 -13.35 14.85
N THR A 417 14.61 -12.78 13.77
CA THR A 417 14.32 -13.22 12.41
C THR A 417 15.47 -12.86 11.46
N THR A 418 16.12 -13.90 10.96
CA THR A 418 17.24 -13.82 10.02
C THR A 418 16.76 -13.54 8.59
N ILE A 419 17.65 -13.02 7.74
CA ILE A 419 17.37 -12.80 6.32
C ILE A 419 16.92 -14.10 5.63
N PRO A 420 17.58 -15.27 5.75
CA PRO A 420 17.10 -16.51 5.13
C PRO A 420 15.66 -16.90 5.51
N GLN A 421 15.23 -16.66 6.75
CA GLN A 421 13.83 -16.87 7.17
C GLN A 421 12.87 -15.89 6.48
N LEU A 422 13.27 -14.61 6.34
CA LEU A 422 12.50 -13.62 5.58
C LEU A 422 12.36 -13.98 4.11
N LEU A 423 13.45 -14.39 3.47
CA LEU A 423 13.46 -14.80 2.07
C LEU A 423 12.57 -16.05 1.86
N THR A 424 12.58 -16.98 2.81
CA THR A 424 11.68 -18.15 2.80
C THR A 424 10.19 -17.76 2.90
N ALA A 425 9.83 -16.89 3.85
CA ALA A 425 8.46 -16.38 3.98
C ALA A 425 8.03 -15.55 2.76
N CYS A 426 8.97 -14.80 2.17
CA CYS A 426 8.79 -14.04 0.94
C CYS A 426 8.56 -14.94 -0.28
N ASP A 427 9.31 -16.02 -0.46
CA ASP A 427 9.04 -16.97 -1.54
C ASP A 427 7.67 -17.63 -1.36
N LYS A 428 7.34 -18.12 -0.14
CA LYS A 428 5.99 -18.63 0.17
C LYS A 428 4.88 -17.63 -0.20
N TRP A 429 5.06 -16.35 0.12
CA TRP A 429 4.15 -15.27 -0.29
C TRP A 429 4.03 -15.19 -1.81
N PHE A 430 5.14 -15.21 -2.55
CA PHE A 430 5.13 -15.20 -4.02
C PHE A 430 4.42 -16.44 -4.60
N GLN A 431 4.75 -17.65 -4.13
CA GLN A 431 4.13 -18.90 -4.62
C GLN A 431 2.62 -18.90 -4.41
N LYS A 432 2.15 -18.33 -3.29
CA LYS A 432 0.72 -18.32 -2.94
C LYS A 432 -0.08 -17.22 -3.63
N THR A 433 0.48 -16.01 -3.73
CA THR A 433 -0.24 -14.83 -4.24
C THR A 433 0.05 -14.54 -5.72
N GLY A 434 1.11 -15.13 -6.28
CA GLY A 434 1.68 -14.78 -7.58
C GLY A 434 2.26 -13.36 -7.64
N ARG A 435 2.40 -12.66 -6.50
CA ARG A 435 2.79 -11.25 -6.44
C ARG A 435 4.25 -11.07 -6.04
N GLU A 436 5.00 -10.42 -6.93
CA GLU A 436 6.38 -10.00 -6.66
C GLU A 436 6.46 -9.06 -5.45
N ILE A 437 7.60 -9.13 -4.76
CA ILE A 437 7.88 -8.38 -3.54
C ILE A 437 8.71 -7.14 -3.86
N THR A 438 8.58 -6.13 -3.03
CA THR A 438 9.45 -4.95 -3.09
C THR A 438 10.39 -4.93 -1.89
N LEU A 439 11.70 -5.03 -2.13
CA LEU A 439 12.72 -4.85 -1.10
C LEU A 439 12.97 -3.35 -0.94
N GLU A 440 12.56 -2.79 0.19
CA GLU A 440 12.88 -1.40 0.55
C GLU A 440 14.27 -1.37 1.21
N TYR A 441 15.17 -0.56 0.68
CA TYR A 441 16.55 -0.45 1.14
C TYR A 441 16.92 1.02 1.31
N ILE A 442 16.97 1.47 2.58
CA ILE A 442 17.41 2.82 2.91
C ILE A 442 18.94 2.88 2.85
N LEU A 443 19.48 3.85 2.12
CA LEU A 443 20.91 4.07 1.98
C LEU A 443 21.35 5.11 3.02
N LEU A 444 22.20 4.66 3.95
CA LEU A 444 22.76 5.39 5.09
C LEU A 444 24.25 5.64 4.81
N GLY A 445 24.65 6.91 4.78
CA GLY A 445 25.96 7.37 4.33
C GLY A 445 27.15 6.70 5.05
N GLY A 446 27.93 5.90 4.32
CA GLY A 446 29.10 5.18 4.82
C GLY A 446 28.80 3.92 5.64
N VAL A 447 27.52 3.57 5.85
CA VAL A 447 27.07 2.47 6.72
C VAL A 447 26.64 1.25 5.90
N ASN A 448 25.69 1.40 4.98
CA ASN A 448 25.10 0.29 4.20
C ASN A 448 25.04 0.57 2.68
N ASP A 449 25.71 1.64 2.23
CA ASP A 449 25.68 2.22 0.87
C ASP A 449 26.97 1.97 0.05
N ARG A 450 27.90 1.20 0.61
CA ARG A 450 29.20 0.87 0.00
C ARG A 450 29.07 -0.18 -1.13
N PRO A 451 30.02 -0.25 -2.08
CA PRO A 451 29.97 -1.20 -3.20
C PRO A 451 29.86 -2.68 -2.80
N GLU A 452 30.52 -3.09 -1.72
CA GLU A 452 30.44 -4.45 -1.17
C GLU A 452 29.02 -4.81 -0.70
N HIS A 453 28.29 -3.85 -0.13
CA HIS A 453 26.91 -4.03 0.28
C HIS A 453 25.96 -4.14 -0.92
N ALA A 454 26.25 -3.45 -2.04
CA ALA A 454 25.49 -3.61 -3.28
C ALA A 454 25.60 -5.03 -3.83
N LEU A 455 26.81 -5.60 -3.86
CA LEU A 455 27.04 -6.97 -4.35
C LEU A 455 26.39 -8.03 -3.43
N GLN A 456 26.43 -7.83 -2.10
CA GLN A 456 25.69 -8.68 -1.17
C GLN A 456 24.16 -8.57 -1.39
N LEU A 457 23.64 -7.36 -1.63
CA LEU A 457 22.22 -7.15 -1.94
C LEU A 457 21.81 -7.78 -3.28
N VAL A 458 22.70 -7.83 -4.29
CA VAL A 458 22.46 -8.61 -5.52
C VAL A 458 22.21 -10.08 -5.16
N SER A 459 23.02 -10.69 -4.29
CA SER A 459 22.83 -12.09 -3.89
C SER A 459 21.44 -12.31 -3.26
N VAL A 460 21.05 -11.43 -2.34
CA VAL A 460 19.72 -11.47 -1.69
C VAL A 460 18.59 -11.27 -2.72
N ALA A 461 18.70 -10.27 -3.59
CA ALA A 461 17.68 -9.96 -4.58
C ALA A 461 17.53 -11.07 -5.65
N ARG A 462 18.61 -11.75 -6.06
CA ARG A 462 18.56 -12.85 -7.03
C ARG A 462 17.88 -14.12 -6.49
N SER A 463 17.79 -14.28 -5.18
CA SER A 463 17.09 -15.41 -4.55
C SER A 463 15.56 -15.23 -4.51
N LEU A 464 15.04 -14.05 -4.87
CA LEU A 464 13.62 -13.73 -4.88
C LEU A 464 13.15 -13.19 -6.24
N ARG A 465 11.85 -13.31 -6.48
CA ARG A 465 11.16 -12.49 -7.49
C ARG A 465 10.81 -11.13 -6.88
N ALA A 466 11.82 -10.26 -6.83
CA ALA A 466 11.72 -8.97 -6.15
C ALA A 466 12.25 -7.79 -6.96
N ASN A 467 11.64 -6.63 -6.71
CA ASN A 467 12.10 -5.32 -7.16
C ASN A 467 12.79 -4.61 -5.98
N VAL A 468 13.85 -3.83 -6.22
CA VAL A 468 14.58 -3.12 -5.15
C VAL A 468 14.28 -1.63 -5.19
N ASN A 469 13.71 -1.09 -4.13
CA ASN A 469 13.51 0.34 -3.94
C ASN A 469 14.62 0.91 -3.06
N LEU A 470 15.50 1.70 -3.66
CA LEU A 470 16.50 2.47 -2.95
C LEU A 470 15.87 3.76 -2.40
N ILE A 471 16.05 4.01 -1.10
CA ILE A 471 15.58 5.22 -0.42
C ILE A 471 16.81 6.00 0.05
N ARG A 472 16.98 7.25 -0.39
CA ARG A 472 18.04 8.11 0.17
C ARG A 472 17.65 8.51 1.58
N TYR A 473 18.50 8.27 2.58
CA TYR A 473 18.24 8.70 3.94
C TYR A 473 17.99 10.21 4.03
N ASN A 474 16.99 10.60 4.80
CA ASN A 474 16.73 11.99 5.16
C ASN A 474 17.08 12.09 6.64
N GLU A 475 17.89 13.08 6.99
CA GLU A 475 18.46 13.18 8.34
C GLU A 475 17.36 13.45 9.37
N VAL A 476 17.59 12.97 10.59
CA VAL A 476 16.67 13.02 11.73
C VAL A 476 17.44 13.52 12.93
N ASP A 477 16.94 14.58 13.57
CA ASP A 477 17.62 15.23 14.67
C ASP A 477 17.85 14.28 15.85
N GLY A 478 19.13 14.15 16.23
CA GLY A 478 19.60 13.29 17.31
C GLY A 478 20.07 11.89 16.89
N LEU A 479 19.95 11.51 15.61
CA LEU A 479 20.44 10.22 15.11
C LEU A 479 21.83 10.34 14.43
N PRO A 480 22.73 9.35 14.55
CA PRO A 480 24.11 9.44 14.06
C PRO A 480 24.28 9.19 12.56
N PHE A 481 23.18 8.98 11.82
CA PHE A 481 23.19 8.61 10.42
C PHE A 481 23.22 9.84 9.50
N LYS A 482 23.85 9.70 8.33
CA LYS A 482 24.01 10.78 7.35
C LYS A 482 23.37 10.44 6.02
N ARG A 483 22.97 11.46 5.26
CA ARG A 483 22.53 11.26 3.87
C ARG A 483 23.72 10.80 3.00
N PRO A 484 23.57 9.72 2.21
CA PRO A 484 24.62 9.27 1.28
C PRO A 484 24.81 10.29 0.15
N ARG A 485 26.01 10.36 -0.44
CA ARG A 485 26.28 11.25 -1.58
C ARG A 485 25.54 10.72 -2.81
N ASP A 486 25.02 11.63 -3.65
CA ASP A 486 24.26 11.25 -4.84
C ASP A 486 25.08 10.37 -5.82
N ALA A 487 26.40 10.56 -5.88
CA ALA A 487 27.31 9.70 -6.65
C ALA A 487 27.34 8.24 -6.13
N ASP A 488 27.38 8.05 -4.80
CA ASP A 488 27.38 6.71 -4.19
C ASP A 488 26.04 6.00 -4.41
N VAL A 489 24.92 6.74 -4.25
CA VAL A 489 23.56 6.23 -4.52
C VAL A 489 23.42 5.76 -5.97
N LEU A 490 23.94 6.53 -6.93
CA LEU A 490 23.91 6.18 -8.35
C LEU A 490 24.85 5.01 -8.68
N ALA A 491 26.03 4.94 -8.06
CA ALA A 491 26.96 3.81 -8.20
C ALA A 491 26.36 2.51 -7.63
N PHE A 492 25.73 2.57 -6.45
CA PHE A 492 25.02 1.46 -5.83
C PHE A 492 23.86 0.98 -6.71
N GLN A 493 23.04 1.91 -7.23
CA GLN A 493 21.97 1.59 -8.18
C GLN A 493 22.51 0.94 -9.45
N LYS A 494 23.61 1.47 -10.01
CA LYS A 494 24.25 0.91 -11.21
C LYS A 494 24.72 -0.51 -10.95
N ALA A 495 25.40 -0.77 -9.83
CA ALA A 495 25.86 -2.11 -9.46
C ALA A 495 24.72 -3.13 -9.38
N LEU A 496 23.54 -2.76 -8.86
CA LEU A 496 22.35 -3.62 -8.89
C LEU A 496 21.88 -3.90 -10.33
N ARG A 497 21.76 -2.86 -11.17
CA ARG A 497 21.27 -2.96 -12.55
C ARG A 497 22.21 -3.74 -13.48
N ASP A 498 23.52 -3.57 -13.31
CA ASP A 498 24.55 -4.31 -14.06
C ASP A 498 24.43 -5.83 -13.83
N HIS A 499 23.87 -6.26 -12.69
CA HIS A 499 23.58 -7.65 -12.35
C HIS A 499 22.14 -8.08 -12.64
N GLY A 500 21.37 -7.27 -13.39
CA GLY A 500 20.00 -7.58 -13.80
C GLY A 500 18.92 -7.37 -12.73
N ILE A 501 19.24 -6.75 -11.59
CA ILE A 501 18.25 -6.43 -10.55
C ILE A 501 17.44 -5.20 -10.97
N ASN A 502 16.10 -5.31 -10.96
CA ASN A 502 15.24 -4.17 -11.19
C ASN A 502 15.24 -3.23 -9.98
N SER A 503 16.09 -2.20 -10.04
CA SER A 503 16.23 -1.22 -8.95
C SER A 503 15.69 0.16 -9.33
N HIS A 504 14.82 0.70 -8.48
CA HIS A 504 14.25 2.04 -8.57
C HIS A 504 14.82 2.91 -7.45
N LEU A 505 14.95 4.22 -7.70
CA LEU A 505 15.37 5.19 -6.69
C LEU A 505 14.15 6.02 -6.33
N ARG A 506 13.67 5.91 -5.09
CA ARG A 506 12.52 6.72 -4.63
C ARG A 506 12.93 8.20 -4.60
N ALA A 507 12.13 9.04 -5.25
CA ALA A 507 12.26 10.48 -5.12
C ALA A 507 11.97 10.90 -3.68
N SER A 508 12.83 11.71 -3.07
CA SER A 508 12.58 12.30 -1.75
C SER A 508 11.46 13.35 -1.87
N ARG A 509 10.28 13.05 -1.31
CA ARG A 509 9.10 13.92 -1.30
C ARG A 509 8.83 14.50 0.10
N GLY A 510 8.27 15.71 0.19
CA GLY A 510 7.86 16.36 1.44
C GLY A 510 8.95 16.58 2.49
N ARG A 511 10.22 16.74 2.09
CA ARG A 511 11.37 16.92 3.01
C ARG A 511 11.33 18.24 3.78
N ASP A 512 10.82 19.28 3.13
CA ASP A 512 10.62 20.65 3.64
C ASP A 512 9.62 20.73 4.80
N ILE A 513 8.78 19.71 4.99
CA ILE A 513 7.80 19.62 6.08
C ILE A 513 7.97 18.38 6.97
N ALA A 514 9.13 17.72 6.91
CA ALA A 514 9.43 16.46 7.59
C ALA A 514 8.38 15.34 7.35
N ALA A 515 7.91 15.21 6.11
CA ALA A 515 6.95 14.17 5.69
C ALA A 515 7.59 13.02 4.90
N ALA A 516 8.92 13.00 4.75
CA ALA A 516 9.61 11.93 4.05
C ALA A 516 9.72 10.65 4.91
N CYS A 517 9.86 9.49 4.27
CA CYS A 517 9.98 8.20 4.95
C CYS A 517 11.08 8.22 6.04
N GLY A 518 10.71 7.81 7.25
CA GLY A 518 11.60 7.76 8.42
C GLY A 518 11.68 9.06 9.24
N GLN A 519 11.11 10.18 8.78
CA GLN A 519 11.10 11.46 9.51
C GLN A 519 9.84 11.70 10.36
N LEU A 520 8.84 10.82 10.30
CA LEU A 520 7.57 11.02 10.99
C LEU A 520 7.75 10.96 12.52
N ARG A 521 7.54 12.10 13.18
CA ARG A 521 7.75 12.34 14.62
C ARG A 521 6.91 13.53 15.06
N HIS A 522 6.52 13.52 16.33
CA HIS A 522 5.92 14.67 17.01
C HIS A 522 6.88 15.88 17.00
N GLU A 523 6.80 16.71 15.96
CA GLU A 523 7.35 18.05 16.02
C GLU A 523 6.44 18.91 16.91
N LYS A 524 6.83 19.08 18.18
CA LYS A 524 6.26 20.11 19.04
C LYS A 524 6.30 21.46 18.32
N ASN A 525 5.19 22.19 18.36
CA ASN A 525 5.05 23.51 17.73
C ASN A 525 6.04 24.54 18.32
N ALA A 526 7.27 24.56 17.82
CA ALA A 526 8.29 25.55 18.16
C ALA A 526 7.93 26.99 17.68
N ALA A 527 6.77 27.16 17.06
CA ALA A 527 6.23 28.43 16.58
C ALA A 527 5.37 29.20 17.62
N GLN A 528 5.13 28.65 18.82
CA GLN A 528 4.42 29.35 19.91
C GLN A 528 5.33 29.87 21.04
N ALA A 529 6.66 29.85 20.83
CA ALA A 529 7.65 30.33 21.79
C ALA A 529 8.55 31.44 21.21
N ARG A 530 7.94 32.48 20.64
CA ARG A 530 8.55 33.80 20.33
C ARG A 530 7.52 34.91 20.45
#